data_AF-A0A1N6XTG6-F1
#
_entry.id   AF-A0A1N6XTG6-F1
#
_cell.length_a   1.000
_cell.length_b   1.000
_cell.length_c   1.000
_cell.angle_alpha   90.00
_cell.angle_beta   90.00
_cell.angle_gamma   90.00
#
_symmetry.space_group_name_H-M   'P 1'
#
loop_
_entity.id
_entity.type
_entity.pdbx_description
1 polymer ?
#
loop_
_entity_poly.entity_id
_entity_poly.type
_entity_poly.pdbx_seq_one_letter_code
_entity_poly.pdbx_strand_id
1 'polypeptide(L)'
;MQGKTTIPMNTLVELVTEEMTAAIHAWFDERLQRTDLEQSVRRTTLQAGIFNDLMLDYKPGRPMADDLDLGLDNDDASRFRTAARLDDAHMRDAVVPRLTAVVQARLTPLADTPMIDYRFTCRGKFQTAQGKLHLTLLEYVNGDKREALLDNIHAYIGQKLTQGKHPTKPLETFFLARHLLDPQLFPQLDVAWTIAQYDRIQALNKSRPDALAEHRADILRAITQWAENVYLPQFYDRALSAYRATEYTLKAGAALDKQALAPIDLLLYGAVLILRHEPSYAKSKGLKFLDIARELGSERAVRMLAEGSGSFPDADIRLNNALLECRANDVFATISITIAREEEAAYAQALAFITHLLDKGFPKSCQIKLKSRVKEYLPIKGLAKSDTHRFFANALAYAGLQPQLEAYARAAILQFEFYADTEGEKNCMPGSYATFGLGLLDARYFPLVQHYMANVDEEHQSVQDQFTAAFAEQHGVTRDSAPVLAACLRACTDNAKVKIQAELDEVEKLELFCQQLQGLDGYLVEHMLYPVWGKLEKLAALARKAQGRRKELLLALLEAASRADA
;
A
#
# COMPACT_ATOMS: atom_id res chain seq x y z
N MET A 1 -2.61 61.51 -4.00
CA MET A 1 -2.10 61.10 -5.32
C MET A 1 -0.78 60.36 -5.12
N GLN A 2 -0.80 59.04 -5.12
CA GLN A 2 0.40 58.20 -5.29
C GLN A 2 0.16 57.42 -6.57
N GLY A 3 1.01 57.66 -7.58
CA GLY A 3 0.89 57.07 -8.90
C GLY A 3 0.97 55.55 -8.81
N LYS A 4 -0.08 54.87 -9.27
CA LYS A 4 0.06 53.49 -9.72
C LYS A 4 0.93 53.56 -10.98
N THR A 5 2.19 53.20 -10.86
CA THR A 5 3.07 52.95 -12.00
C THR A 5 2.47 51.78 -12.78
N THR A 6 1.68 52.08 -13.80
CA THR A 6 1.18 51.08 -14.74
C THR A 6 2.38 50.65 -15.58
N ILE A 7 2.93 49.46 -15.32
CA ILE A 7 3.97 48.88 -16.17
C ILE A 7 3.36 48.76 -17.59
N PRO A 8 4.02 49.27 -18.64
CA PRO A 8 3.55 49.11 -20.01
C PRO A 8 3.40 47.61 -20.33
N MET A 9 2.32 47.21 -21.00
CA MET A 9 2.04 45.79 -21.27
C MET A 9 3.22 45.09 -21.97
N ASN A 10 3.88 45.76 -22.92
CA ASN A 10 5.07 45.22 -23.59
C ASN A 10 6.25 44.99 -22.63
N THR A 11 6.49 45.89 -21.68
CA THR A 11 7.53 45.75 -20.66
C THR A 11 7.23 44.61 -19.69
N LEU A 12 5.94 44.37 -19.41
CA LEU A 12 5.51 43.23 -18.59
C LEU A 12 5.70 41.90 -19.34
N VAL A 13 5.36 41.84 -20.63
CA VAL A 13 5.60 40.66 -21.49
C VAL A 13 7.09 40.31 -21.54
N GLU A 14 7.96 41.31 -21.70
CA GLU A 14 9.42 41.13 -21.72
C GLU A 14 9.94 40.58 -20.38
N LEU A 15 9.61 41.24 -19.27
CA LEU A 15 10.05 40.81 -17.94
C LEU A 15 9.62 39.36 -17.62
N VAL A 16 8.34 39.05 -17.86
CA VAL A 16 7.77 37.71 -17.62
C VAL A 16 8.46 36.66 -18.50
N THR A 17 8.76 36.99 -19.77
CA THR A 17 9.45 36.08 -20.68
C THR A 17 10.91 35.86 -20.25
N GLU A 18 11.61 36.90 -19.81
CA GLU A 18 12.99 36.81 -19.34
C GLU A 18 13.12 35.98 -18.06
N GLU A 19 12.24 36.21 -17.09
CA GLU A 19 12.16 35.41 -15.85
C GLU A 19 12.03 33.90 -16.14
N MET A 20 11.09 33.55 -17.03
CA MET A 20 10.87 32.14 -17.41
C MET A 20 11.99 31.58 -18.28
N THR A 21 12.57 32.38 -19.17
CA THR A 21 13.73 32.00 -19.98
C THR A 21 14.93 31.67 -19.08
N ALA A 22 15.18 32.47 -18.04
CA ALA A 22 16.23 32.21 -17.07
C ALA A 22 16.00 30.91 -16.31
N ALA A 23 14.76 30.63 -15.90
CA ALA A 23 14.41 29.37 -15.23
C ALA A 23 14.61 28.14 -16.14
N ILE A 24 14.22 28.23 -17.42
CA ILE A 24 14.48 27.18 -18.42
C ILE A 24 15.98 26.94 -18.58
N HIS A 25 16.78 28.00 -18.71
CA HIS A 25 18.24 27.88 -18.82
C HIS A 25 18.85 27.24 -17.57
N ALA A 26 18.47 27.71 -16.38
CA ALA A 26 18.95 27.16 -15.12
C ALA A 26 18.66 25.66 -15.00
N TRP A 27 17.45 25.23 -15.40
CA TRP A 27 17.10 23.81 -15.40
C TRP A 27 18.04 22.99 -16.31
N PHE A 28 18.21 23.39 -17.58
CA PHE A 28 19.12 22.67 -18.48
C PHE A 28 20.58 22.71 -17.99
N ASP A 29 21.05 23.85 -17.48
CA ASP A 29 22.43 24.03 -17.01
C ASP A 29 22.72 23.16 -15.78
N GLU A 30 21.79 23.07 -14.83
CA GLU A 30 21.91 22.19 -13.66
C GLU A 30 21.98 20.72 -14.08
N ARG A 31 21.14 20.29 -15.02
CA ARG A 31 21.14 18.89 -15.48
C ARG A 31 22.40 18.54 -16.28
N LEU A 32 23.00 19.51 -16.98
CA LEU A 32 24.28 19.31 -17.69
C LEU A 32 25.47 19.15 -16.74
N GLN A 33 25.36 19.58 -15.48
CA GLN A 33 26.40 19.36 -14.47
C GLN A 33 26.39 17.94 -13.90
N ARG A 34 25.37 17.12 -14.22
CA ARG A 34 25.30 15.73 -13.77
C ARG A 34 26.38 14.87 -14.43
N THR A 35 27.16 14.19 -13.60
CA THR A 35 28.24 13.29 -14.04
C THR A 35 27.79 11.84 -14.20
N ASP A 36 26.56 11.51 -13.78
CA ASP A 36 26.02 10.15 -13.70
C ASP A 36 25.11 9.76 -14.88
N LEU A 37 24.98 10.62 -15.90
CA LEU A 37 24.01 10.44 -16.99
C LEU A 37 24.29 9.17 -17.82
N GLU A 38 25.53 9.02 -18.28
CA GLU A 38 26.00 7.84 -19.03
C GLU A 38 25.84 6.54 -18.21
N GLN A 39 26.26 6.58 -16.94
CA GLN A 39 26.17 5.42 -16.07
C GLN A 39 24.72 5.01 -15.83
N SER A 40 23.81 5.97 -15.67
CA SER A 40 22.39 5.73 -15.44
C SER A 40 21.75 4.98 -16.61
N VAL A 41 21.96 5.46 -17.84
CA VAL A 41 21.40 4.84 -19.05
C VAL A 41 22.03 3.47 -19.33
N ARG A 42 23.30 3.24 -18.98
CA ARG A 42 23.97 1.93 -19.14
C ARG A 42 23.46 0.82 -18.22
N ARG A 43 22.62 1.13 -17.23
CA ARG A 43 22.07 0.13 -16.29
C ARG A 43 21.13 -0.87 -16.98
N THR A 44 20.48 -0.44 -18.07
CA THR A 44 19.55 -1.27 -18.84
C THR A 44 19.40 -0.76 -20.27
N THR A 45 19.22 -1.65 -21.23
CA THR A 45 18.94 -1.29 -22.64
C THR A 45 17.53 -0.71 -22.85
N LEU A 46 16.68 -0.78 -21.83
CA LEU A 46 15.30 -0.27 -21.87
C LEU A 46 15.21 1.23 -21.53
N GLN A 47 16.34 1.89 -21.25
CA GLN A 47 16.39 3.32 -20.98
C GLN A 47 17.03 4.02 -22.17
N ALA A 48 16.32 4.93 -22.85
CA ALA A 48 16.86 5.70 -23.98
C ALA A 48 17.38 7.09 -23.57
N GLY A 49 16.97 7.58 -22.39
CA GLY A 49 17.51 8.76 -21.73
C GLY A 49 16.94 8.93 -20.32
N ILE A 50 17.16 10.09 -19.70
CA ILE A 50 16.84 10.33 -18.29
C ILE A 50 15.63 11.24 -18.13
N PHE A 51 15.61 12.38 -18.80
CA PHE A 51 14.57 13.38 -18.67
C PHE A 51 13.65 13.37 -19.88
N ASN A 52 12.34 13.35 -19.62
CA ASN A 52 11.30 13.36 -20.66
C ASN A 52 10.22 14.44 -20.43
N ASP A 53 10.33 15.23 -19.37
CA ASP A 53 9.39 16.30 -19.05
C ASP A 53 10.10 17.52 -18.45
N LEU A 54 9.54 18.69 -18.72
CA LEU A 54 9.87 19.96 -18.10
C LEU A 54 8.58 20.71 -17.79
N MET A 55 8.29 20.91 -16.51
CA MET A 55 7.18 21.71 -16.02
C MET A 55 7.67 23.11 -15.61
N LEU A 56 7.08 24.14 -16.22
CA LEU A 56 7.31 25.53 -15.88
C LEU A 56 6.12 26.07 -15.08
N ASP A 57 6.27 26.19 -13.76
CA ASP A 57 5.29 26.86 -12.89
C ASP A 57 5.66 28.34 -12.75
N TYR A 58 4.81 29.21 -13.31
CA TYR A 58 4.98 30.65 -13.25
C TYR A 58 3.97 31.29 -12.30
N LYS A 59 4.51 31.81 -11.20
CA LYS A 59 3.85 32.81 -10.34
C LYS A 59 4.65 34.11 -10.46
N PRO A 60 4.00 35.29 -10.55
CA PRO A 60 4.72 36.56 -10.72
C PRO A 60 5.87 36.73 -9.71
N GLY A 61 7.10 36.88 -10.21
CA GLY A 61 8.33 37.02 -9.41
C GLY A 61 8.92 35.72 -8.83
N ARG A 62 8.37 34.54 -9.18
CA ARG A 62 8.91 33.21 -8.82
C ARG A 62 8.64 32.19 -9.95
N PRO A 63 9.38 32.26 -11.07
CA PRO A 63 9.39 31.16 -12.04
C PRO A 63 10.09 29.93 -11.43
N MET A 64 9.48 28.76 -11.53
CA MET A 64 10.08 27.48 -11.17
C MET A 64 10.02 26.55 -12.37
N ALA A 65 11.15 25.92 -12.69
CA ALA A 65 11.27 24.92 -13.72
C ALA A 65 11.70 23.61 -13.06
N ASP A 66 10.90 22.55 -13.18
CA ASP A 66 11.14 21.27 -12.52
C ASP A 66 10.69 20.10 -13.43
N ASP A 67 11.23 18.91 -13.22
CA ASP A 67 10.84 17.68 -13.93
C ASP A 67 9.63 16.96 -13.31
N LEU A 68 9.09 17.48 -12.19
CA LEU A 68 7.96 16.90 -11.47
C LEU A 68 6.94 17.97 -11.03
N ASP A 69 5.66 17.81 -11.39
CA ASP A 69 4.56 18.61 -10.83
C ASP A 69 3.98 17.91 -9.60
N LEU A 70 4.28 18.44 -8.41
CA LEU A 70 3.80 17.89 -7.14
C LEU A 70 2.31 18.19 -6.86
N GLY A 71 1.64 19.01 -7.69
CA GLY A 71 0.21 19.33 -7.52
C GLY A 71 -0.15 19.98 -6.18
N LEU A 72 0.84 20.45 -5.42
CA LEU A 72 0.67 21.15 -4.15
C LEU A 72 0.28 22.60 -4.43
N ASP A 73 -0.97 22.76 -4.87
CA ASP A 73 -1.61 24.07 -4.93
C ASP A 73 -1.96 24.51 -3.51
N ASN A 74 -0.97 25.10 -2.81
CA ASN A 74 -1.27 25.99 -1.70
C ASN A 74 -2.00 27.20 -2.30
N ASP A 75 -3.34 27.14 -2.33
CA ASP A 75 -4.23 28.25 -2.65
C ASP A 75 -4.21 29.31 -1.52
N ASP A 76 -3.01 29.73 -1.10
CA ASP A 76 -2.86 30.91 -0.26
C ASP A 76 -2.87 32.16 -1.15
N ALA A 77 -4.00 32.36 -1.85
CA ALA A 77 -4.29 33.54 -2.64
C ALA A 77 -4.35 34.83 -1.79
N SER A 78 -4.26 34.70 -0.45
CA SER A 78 -4.41 35.78 0.51
C SER A 78 -3.15 36.63 0.75
N ARG A 79 -1.96 36.19 0.30
CA ARG A 79 -0.68 36.85 0.65
C ARG A 79 -0.09 37.81 -0.38
N PHE A 80 -0.64 37.94 -1.58
CA PHE A 80 0.05 38.67 -2.65
C PHE A 80 -0.71 39.92 -3.10
N ARG A 81 -0.17 41.08 -2.71
CA ARG A 81 -0.56 42.39 -3.23
C ARG A 81 -0.22 42.46 -4.73
N THR A 82 -1.26 42.38 -5.57
CA THR A 82 -1.39 43.05 -6.87
C THR A 82 -0.12 43.20 -7.73
N ALA A 83 0.59 42.10 -8.04
CA ALA A 83 1.51 42.11 -9.18
C ALA A 83 0.70 42.22 -10.49
N ALA A 84 1.14 43.03 -11.45
CA ALA A 84 0.52 43.09 -12.77
C ALA A 84 0.64 41.70 -13.43
N ARG A 85 -0.47 41.18 -13.97
CA ARG A 85 -0.53 39.86 -14.61
C ARG A 85 -0.87 40.01 -16.07
N LEU A 86 -0.24 39.18 -16.90
CA LEU A 86 -0.66 39.02 -18.29
C LEU A 86 -2.00 38.31 -18.33
N ASP A 87 -2.80 38.64 -19.34
CA ASP A 87 -3.98 37.84 -19.66
C ASP A 87 -3.61 36.58 -20.46
N ASP A 88 -4.58 35.69 -20.61
CA ASP A 88 -4.41 34.42 -21.34
C ASP A 88 -3.99 34.62 -22.79
N ALA A 89 -4.47 35.67 -23.47
CA ALA A 89 -4.17 35.93 -24.87
C ALA A 89 -2.72 36.38 -25.05
N HIS A 90 -2.26 37.33 -24.23
CA HIS A 90 -0.86 37.77 -24.24
C HIS A 90 0.09 36.64 -23.85
N MET A 91 -0.29 35.78 -22.90
CA MET A 91 0.51 34.60 -22.56
C MET A 91 0.64 33.63 -23.74
N ARG A 92 -0.48 33.30 -24.41
CA ARG A 92 -0.50 32.38 -25.56
C ARG A 92 0.20 32.92 -26.80
N ASP A 93 0.00 34.19 -27.11
CA ASP A 93 0.39 34.75 -28.41
C ASP A 93 1.78 35.40 -28.38
N ALA A 94 2.19 35.99 -27.24
CA ALA A 94 3.44 36.74 -27.14
C ALA A 94 4.54 36.00 -26.37
N VAL A 95 4.19 35.24 -25.32
CA VAL A 95 5.16 34.62 -24.42
C VAL A 95 5.46 33.17 -24.80
N VAL A 96 4.43 32.33 -24.94
CA VAL A 96 4.58 30.89 -25.22
C VAL A 96 5.43 30.59 -26.47
N PRO A 97 5.28 31.28 -27.62
CA PRO A 97 6.11 31.01 -28.79
C PRO A 97 7.60 31.29 -28.54
N ARG A 98 7.91 32.35 -27.76
CA ARG A 98 9.29 32.69 -27.39
C ARG A 98 9.90 31.63 -26.49
N LEU A 99 9.15 31.19 -25.46
CA LEU A 99 9.60 30.12 -24.56
C LEU A 99 9.79 28.80 -25.31
N THR A 100 8.88 28.46 -26.22
CA THR A 100 8.98 27.26 -27.07
C THR A 100 10.26 27.28 -27.90
N ALA A 101 10.59 28.42 -28.51
CA ALA A 101 11.84 28.58 -29.26
C ALA A 101 13.09 28.42 -28.38
N VAL A 102 13.07 28.97 -27.16
CA VAL A 102 14.18 28.81 -26.19
C VAL A 102 14.36 27.34 -25.82
N VAL A 103 13.28 26.63 -25.46
CA VAL A 103 13.34 25.20 -25.11
C VAL A 103 13.85 24.39 -26.30
N GLN A 104 13.32 24.63 -27.51
CA GLN A 104 13.76 23.94 -28.73
C GLN A 104 15.24 24.15 -29.02
N ALA A 105 15.75 25.38 -28.88
CA ALA A 105 17.16 25.70 -29.10
C ALA A 105 18.08 24.99 -28.11
N ARG A 106 17.66 24.87 -26.84
CA ARG A 106 18.41 24.14 -25.81
C ARG A 106 18.32 22.62 -25.98
N LEU A 107 17.17 22.11 -26.43
CA LEU A 107 16.89 20.69 -26.61
C LEU A 107 17.64 20.10 -27.81
N THR A 108 17.71 20.83 -28.92
CA THR A 108 18.28 20.35 -30.19
C THR A 108 19.69 19.73 -30.04
N PRO A 109 20.69 20.39 -29.43
CA PRO A 109 22.02 19.80 -29.26
C PRO A 109 22.06 18.65 -28.23
N LEU A 110 21.02 18.49 -27.41
CA LEU A 110 20.95 17.50 -26.33
C LEU A 110 20.09 16.29 -26.69
N ALA A 111 19.34 16.35 -27.80
CA ALA A 111 18.35 15.37 -28.19
C ALA A 111 18.92 13.95 -28.34
N ASP A 112 20.17 13.81 -28.81
CA ASP A 112 20.83 12.53 -29.00
C ASP A 112 21.67 12.07 -27.79
N THR A 113 21.76 12.90 -26.75
CA THR A 113 22.56 12.60 -25.54
C THR A 113 21.78 11.73 -24.55
N PRO A 114 22.44 11.03 -23.60
CA PRO A 114 21.78 10.28 -22.54
C PRO A 114 20.88 11.13 -21.61
N MET A 115 21.02 12.46 -21.65
CA MET A 115 20.22 13.37 -20.83
C MET A 115 18.74 13.31 -21.21
N ILE A 116 18.43 13.32 -22.50
CA ILE A 116 17.06 13.43 -23.02
C ILE A 116 16.58 12.05 -23.45
N ASP A 117 15.40 11.65 -22.97
CA ASP A 117 14.74 10.41 -23.38
C ASP A 117 14.29 10.49 -24.86
N TYR A 118 13.77 9.40 -25.41
CA TYR A 118 13.29 9.40 -26.80
C TYR A 118 12.15 10.40 -27.04
N ARG A 119 11.45 10.82 -25.99
CA ARG A 119 10.44 11.88 -25.99
C ARG A 119 10.77 12.95 -24.96
N PHE A 120 10.35 14.18 -25.23
CA PHE A 120 10.47 15.31 -24.30
C PHE A 120 9.26 16.23 -24.41
N THR A 121 8.57 16.47 -23.30
CA THR A 121 7.41 17.34 -23.24
C THR A 121 7.68 18.53 -22.31
N CYS A 122 7.49 19.75 -22.82
CA CYS A 122 7.52 20.95 -21.99
C CYS A 122 6.09 21.44 -21.73
N ARG A 123 5.71 21.53 -20.46
CA ARG A 123 4.40 22.02 -20.01
C ARG A 123 4.58 23.28 -19.17
N GLY A 124 3.57 24.12 -19.16
CA GLY A 124 3.56 25.37 -18.41
C GLY A 124 2.26 25.56 -17.65
N LYS A 125 2.40 25.97 -16.40
CA LYS A 125 1.33 26.39 -15.51
C LYS A 125 1.52 27.88 -15.23
N PHE A 126 0.69 28.71 -15.83
CA PHE A 126 0.84 30.15 -15.82
C PHE A 126 -0.26 30.80 -14.98
N GLN A 127 0.11 31.57 -13.96
CA GLN A 127 -0.85 32.39 -13.22
C GLN A 127 -1.15 33.68 -13.98
N THR A 128 -2.27 33.72 -14.70
CA THR A 128 -2.74 34.86 -15.50
C THR A 128 -3.74 35.72 -14.71
N ALA A 129 -4.22 36.80 -15.33
CA ALA A 129 -5.30 37.63 -14.83
C ALA A 129 -6.64 36.88 -14.75
N GLN A 130 -6.87 35.90 -15.62
CA GLN A 130 -8.11 35.09 -15.69
C GLN A 130 -8.06 33.84 -14.81
N GLY A 131 -6.89 33.41 -14.36
CA GLY A 131 -6.76 32.24 -13.50
C GLY A 131 -5.45 31.49 -13.72
N LYS A 132 -5.47 30.17 -13.51
CA LYS A 132 -4.36 29.27 -13.83
C LYS A 132 -4.54 28.74 -15.26
N LEU A 133 -3.64 29.11 -16.15
CA LEU A 133 -3.61 28.65 -17.53
C LEU A 133 -2.59 27.51 -17.68
N HIS A 134 -3.05 26.33 -18.09
CA HIS A 134 -2.18 25.18 -18.36
C HIS A 134 -2.01 25.02 -19.88
N LEU A 135 -0.77 24.93 -20.35
CA LEU A 135 -0.45 24.76 -21.77
C LEU A 135 0.71 23.80 -21.96
N THR A 136 0.70 23.07 -23.06
CA THR A 136 1.88 22.35 -23.56
C THR A 136 2.64 23.28 -24.50
N LEU A 137 3.90 23.57 -24.18
CA LEU A 137 4.76 24.46 -24.97
C LEU A 137 5.44 23.69 -26.11
N LEU A 138 5.92 22.48 -25.82
CA LEU A 138 6.64 21.67 -26.79
C LEU A 138 6.37 20.18 -26.56
N GLU A 139 6.15 19.45 -27.64
CA GLU A 139 6.24 17.98 -27.69
C GLU A 139 7.29 17.61 -28.73
N TYR A 140 8.35 16.93 -28.28
CA TYR A 140 9.45 16.51 -29.12
C TYR A 140 9.61 14.99 -29.05
N VAL A 141 9.84 14.36 -30.20
CA VAL A 141 10.09 12.92 -30.33
C VAL A 141 11.31 12.71 -31.22
N ASN A 142 12.30 12.00 -30.70
CA ASN A 142 13.47 11.57 -31.44
C ASN A 142 13.17 10.21 -32.11
N GLY A 143 13.04 10.22 -33.44
CA GLY A 143 12.69 9.03 -34.23
C GLY A 143 13.71 7.90 -34.12
N ASP A 144 15.00 8.23 -34.20
CA ASP A 144 16.09 7.26 -34.19
C ASP A 144 16.19 6.56 -32.82
N LYS A 145 16.10 7.33 -31.73
CA LYS A 145 16.04 6.77 -30.37
C LYS A 145 14.80 5.93 -30.13
N ARG A 146 13.66 6.35 -30.68
CA ARG A 146 12.40 5.61 -30.57
C ARG A 146 12.51 4.23 -31.24
N GLU A 147 13.05 4.18 -32.45
CA GLU A 147 13.23 2.93 -33.19
C GLU A 147 14.26 2.02 -32.50
N ALA A 148 15.40 2.56 -32.06
CA ALA A 148 16.38 1.81 -31.28
C ALA A 148 15.81 1.26 -29.96
N LEU A 149 14.96 2.03 -29.27
CA LEU A 149 14.30 1.58 -28.05
C LEU A 149 13.30 0.45 -28.32
N LEU A 150 12.55 0.51 -29.42
CA LEU A 150 11.63 -0.56 -29.83
C LEU A 150 12.39 -1.87 -30.10
N ASP A 151 13.51 -1.81 -30.82
CA ASP A 151 14.36 -2.96 -31.06
C ASP A 151 14.92 -3.54 -29.75
N ASN A 152 15.36 -2.68 -28.83
CA ASN A 152 15.83 -3.09 -27.51
C ASN A 152 14.73 -3.76 -26.68
N ILE A 153 13.49 -3.25 -26.75
CA ILE A 153 12.34 -3.86 -26.06
C ILE A 153 12.07 -5.26 -26.62
N HIS A 154 11.98 -5.42 -27.94
CA HIS A 154 11.75 -6.74 -28.55
C HIS A 154 12.90 -7.71 -28.26
N ALA A 155 14.16 -7.26 -28.34
CA ALA A 155 15.32 -8.06 -28.00
C ALA A 155 15.31 -8.49 -26.52
N TYR A 156 14.99 -7.57 -25.60
CA TYR A 156 14.86 -7.88 -24.18
C TYR A 156 13.78 -8.94 -23.93
N ILE A 157 12.59 -8.77 -24.51
CA ILE A 157 11.49 -9.72 -24.35
C ILE A 157 11.88 -11.10 -24.91
N GLY A 158 12.47 -11.15 -26.10
CA GLY A 158 12.91 -12.41 -26.71
C GLY A 158 13.95 -13.14 -25.85
N GLN A 159 14.99 -12.43 -25.42
CA GLN A 159 16.12 -13.03 -24.72
C GLN A 159 15.88 -13.27 -23.23
N LYS A 160 15.30 -12.30 -22.52
CA LYS A 160 15.17 -12.32 -21.05
C LYS A 160 13.84 -12.88 -20.57
N LEU A 161 12.74 -12.65 -21.29
CA LEU A 161 11.43 -13.15 -20.90
C LEU A 161 11.13 -14.49 -21.58
N THR A 162 11.15 -14.53 -22.90
CA THR A 162 10.73 -15.71 -23.69
C THR A 162 11.71 -16.87 -23.53
N GLN A 163 13.00 -16.63 -23.80
CA GLN A 163 14.05 -17.66 -23.70
C GLN A 163 14.69 -17.73 -22.30
N GLY A 164 14.60 -16.64 -21.54
CA GLY A 164 15.24 -16.53 -20.23
C GLY A 164 14.59 -17.43 -19.19
N LYS A 165 15.43 -17.92 -18.25
CA LYS A 165 15.02 -18.78 -17.12
C LYS A 165 15.38 -18.19 -15.76
N HIS A 166 15.95 -17.00 -15.74
CA HIS A 166 16.46 -16.35 -14.54
C HIS A 166 15.58 -15.17 -14.13
N PRO A 167 15.53 -14.84 -12.83
CA PRO A 167 14.89 -13.62 -12.32
C PRO A 167 15.34 -12.37 -13.07
N THR A 168 14.40 -11.46 -13.36
CA THR A 168 14.68 -10.15 -13.97
C THR A 168 15.05 -9.12 -12.90
N LYS A 169 15.50 -7.93 -13.31
CA LYS A 169 15.77 -6.83 -12.36
C LYS A 169 14.55 -5.91 -12.24
N PRO A 170 14.21 -5.42 -11.03
CA PRO A 170 13.08 -4.50 -10.85
C PRO A 170 13.13 -3.28 -11.77
N LEU A 171 14.31 -2.64 -11.90
CA LEU A 171 14.53 -1.52 -12.83
C LEU A 171 14.14 -1.84 -14.29
N GLU A 172 14.39 -3.06 -14.76
CA GLU A 172 14.02 -3.45 -16.12
C GLU A 172 12.50 -3.56 -16.27
N THR A 173 11.80 -4.00 -15.21
CA THR A 173 10.33 -4.05 -15.16
C THR A 173 9.73 -2.66 -15.06
N PHE A 174 10.33 -1.77 -14.25
CA PHE A 174 9.97 -0.35 -14.19
C PHE A 174 9.85 0.27 -15.59
N PHE A 175 10.87 0.08 -16.43
CA PHE A 175 10.88 0.63 -17.79
C PHE A 175 9.94 -0.14 -18.71
N LEU A 176 10.05 -1.48 -18.75
CA LEU A 176 9.26 -2.30 -19.67
C LEU A 176 7.76 -2.09 -19.46
N ALA A 177 7.27 -2.11 -18.22
CA ALA A 177 5.85 -1.95 -17.94
C ALA A 177 5.28 -0.61 -18.39
N ARG A 178 6.09 0.45 -18.36
CA ARG A 178 5.69 1.78 -18.87
C ARG A 178 5.71 1.79 -20.40
N HIS A 179 6.74 1.21 -21.00
CA HIS A 179 6.93 1.19 -22.45
C HIS A 179 5.85 0.40 -23.18
N LEU A 180 5.44 -0.76 -22.65
CA LEU A 180 4.38 -1.58 -23.24
C LEU A 180 3.02 -0.86 -23.30
N LEU A 181 2.82 0.16 -22.46
CA LEU A 181 1.59 0.95 -22.38
C LEU A 181 1.74 2.35 -23.02
N ASP A 182 2.89 2.61 -23.65
CA ASP A 182 3.19 3.89 -24.26
C ASP A 182 2.65 3.95 -25.70
N PRO A 183 1.67 4.83 -26.00
CA PRO A 183 1.07 4.92 -27.34
C PRO A 183 2.07 5.38 -28.41
N GLN A 184 3.18 6.02 -28.04
CA GLN A 184 4.21 6.38 -29.02
C GLN A 184 5.06 5.18 -29.44
N LEU A 185 5.29 4.22 -28.54
CA LEU A 185 6.03 2.99 -28.84
C LEU A 185 5.11 1.94 -29.46
N PHE A 186 3.94 1.72 -28.84
CA PHE A 186 2.93 0.76 -29.29
C PHE A 186 1.59 1.48 -29.57
N PRO A 187 1.41 2.05 -30.77
CA PRO A 187 0.18 2.78 -31.12
C PRO A 187 -1.10 1.94 -31.04
N GLN A 188 -0.97 0.63 -31.24
CA GLN A 188 -2.02 -0.34 -31.01
C GLN A 188 -1.61 -1.23 -29.83
N LEU A 189 -2.32 -1.10 -28.72
CA LEU A 189 -2.08 -1.91 -27.53
C LEU A 189 -2.56 -3.35 -27.75
N ASP A 190 -1.62 -4.29 -27.81
CA ASP A 190 -1.94 -5.72 -27.69
C ASP A 190 -2.05 -6.11 -26.22
N VAL A 191 -3.29 -6.13 -25.73
CA VAL A 191 -3.63 -6.41 -24.33
C VAL A 191 -3.19 -7.80 -23.91
N ALA A 192 -3.48 -8.81 -24.74
CA ALA A 192 -3.18 -10.20 -24.42
C ALA A 192 -1.67 -10.44 -24.36
N TRP A 193 -0.93 -9.91 -25.34
CA TRP A 193 0.51 -10.01 -25.37
C TRP A 193 1.17 -9.25 -24.20
N THR A 194 0.66 -8.06 -23.85
CA THR A 194 1.15 -7.26 -22.72
C THR A 194 0.97 -7.99 -21.39
N ILE A 195 -0.23 -8.53 -21.14
CA ILE A 195 -0.51 -9.34 -19.95
C ILE A 195 0.42 -10.54 -19.89
N ALA A 196 0.65 -11.22 -21.02
CA ALA A 196 1.57 -12.37 -21.07
C ALA A 196 3.01 -12.00 -20.66
N GLN A 197 3.48 -10.78 -20.98
CA GLN A 197 4.80 -10.32 -20.53
C GLN A 197 4.84 -10.08 -19.02
N TYR A 198 3.78 -9.47 -18.45
CA TYR A 198 3.67 -9.27 -17.01
C TYR A 198 3.61 -10.59 -16.25
N ASP A 199 2.82 -11.55 -16.72
CA ASP A 199 2.76 -12.89 -16.14
C ASP A 199 4.12 -13.59 -16.23
N ARG A 200 4.85 -13.41 -17.34
CA ARG A 200 6.18 -13.98 -17.50
C ARG A 200 7.19 -13.39 -16.50
N ILE A 201 7.17 -12.08 -16.27
CA ILE A 201 8.00 -11.42 -15.25
C ILE A 201 7.68 -11.99 -13.86
N GLN A 202 6.41 -12.12 -13.52
CA GLN A 202 5.99 -12.68 -12.24
C GLN A 202 6.46 -14.14 -12.08
N ALA A 203 6.32 -14.96 -13.13
CA ALA A 203 6.72 -16.36 -13.11
C ALA A 203 8.23 -16.53 -12.90
N LEU A 204 9.06 -15.70 -13.56
CA LEU A 204 10.52 -15.75 -13.42
C LEU A 204 11.02 -15.32 -12.04
N ASN A 205 10.26 -14.47 -11.35
CA ASN A 205 10.64 -13.92 -10.05
C ASN A 205 9.94 -14.61 -8.86
N LYS A 206 9.17 -15.68 -9.08
CA LYS A 206 8.42 -16.39 -8.04
C LYS A 206 9.27 -16.88 -6.86
N SER A 207 10.56 -17.17 -7.08
CA SER A 207 11.48 -17.63 -6.05
C SER A 207 12.06 -16.51 -5.17
N ARG A 208 11.77 -15.23 -5.47
CA ARG A 208 12.29 -14.05 -4.74
C ARG A 208 11.12 -13.17 -4.32
N PRO A 209 10.46 -13.45 -3.19
CA PRO A 209 9.22 -12.77 -2.77
C PRO A 209 9.34 -11.24 -2.70
N ASP A 210 10.42 -10.72 -2.11
CA ASP A 210 10.61 -9.27 -1.95
C ASP A 210 10.77 -8.56 -3.29
N ALA A 211 11.61 -9.11 -4.18
CA ALA A 211 11.78 -8.59 -5.52
C ALA A 211 10.49 -8.72 -6.35
N LEU A 212 9.76 -9.83 -6.21
CA LEU A 212 8.48 -10.04 -6.89
C LEU A 212 7.44 -8.98 -6.47
N ALA A 213 7.41 -8.58 -5.20
CA ALA A 213 6.56 -7.51 -4.73
C ALA A 213 6.91 -6.19 -5.42
N GLU A 214 8.20 -5.85 -5.55
CA GLU A 214 8.65 -4.66 -6.28
C GLU A 214 8.26 -4.71 -7.77
N HIS A 215 8.46 -5.85 -8.45
CA HIS A 215 8.01 -6.06 -9.83
C HIS A 215 6.50 -5.83 -10.00
N ARG A 216 5.69 -6.35 -9.08
CA ARG A 216 4.23 -6.17 -9.09
C ARG A 216 3.85 -4.71 -8.88
N ALA A 217 4.51 -4.02 -7.95
CA ALA A 217 4.28 -2.59 -7.70
C ALA A 217 4.57 -1.75 -8.95
N ASP A 218 5.66 -2.04 -9.68
CA ASP A 218 5.98 -1.35 -10.92
C ASP A 218 4.97 -1.60 -12.04
N ILE A 219 4.57 -2.87 -12.25
CA ILE A 219 3.54 -3.24 -13.22
C ILE A 219 2.21 -2.56 -12.88
N LEU A 220 1.80 -2.63 -11.60
CA LEU A 220 0.56 -2.05 -11.13
C LEU A 220 0.55 -0.53 -11.27
N ARG A 221 1.66 0.14 -10.95
CA ARG A 221 1.80 1.59 -11.12
C ARG A 221 1.67 1.97 -12.60
N ALA A 222 2.30 1.23 -13.51
CA ALA A 222 2.16 1.47 -14.95
C ALA A 222 0.71 1.29 -15.43
N ILE A 223 0.04 0.19 -15.04
CA ILE A 223 -1.36 -0.07 -15.39
C ILE A 223 -2.29 1.00 -14.81
N THR A 224 -2.09 1.39 -13.54
CA THR A 224 -2.91 2.41 -12.90
C THR A 224 -2.76 3.75 -13.60
N GLN A 225 -1.52 4.17 -13.91
CA GLN A 225 -1.28 5.41 -14.65
C GLN A 225 -1.90 5.37 -16.05
N TRP A 226 -1.79 4.25 -16.76
CA TRP A 226 -2.46 4.07 -18.05
C TRP A 226 -3.98 4.11 -17.92
N ALA A 227 -4.55 3.42 -16.94
CA ALA A 227 -5.99 3.39 -16.70
C ALA A 227 -6.52 4.79 -16.42
N GLU A 228 -5.90 5.51 -15.50
CA GLU A 228 -6.39 6.80 -15.01
C GLU A 228 -6.12 7.96 -15.98
N ASN A 229 -5.08 7.88 -16.82
CA ASN A 229 -4.68 8.99 -17.70
C ASN A 229 -4.98 8.74 -19.18
N VAL A 230 -5.21 7.49 -19.61
CA VAL A 230 -5.41 7.14 -21.03
C VAL A 230 -6.73 6.43 -21.26
N TYR A 231 -7.04 5.38 -20.49
CA TYR A 231 -8.21 4.54 -20.76
C TYR A 231 -9.52 5.15 -20.22
N LEU A 232 -9.61 5.34 -18.91
CA LEU A 232 -10.83 5.81 -18.24
C LEU A 232 -11.29 7.20 -18.69
N PRO A 233 -10.40 8.18 -18.98
CA PRO A 233 -10.82 9.49 -19.48
C PRO A 233 -11.63 9.46 -20.79
N GLN A 234 -11.62 8.35 -21.54
CA GLN A 234 -12.44 8.19 -22.74
C GLN A 234 -13.94 8.07 -22.39
N PHE A 235 -14.27 7.53 -21.21
CA PHE A 235 -15.64 7.25 -20.79
C PHE A 235 -16.07 8.06 -19.57
N TYR A 236 -15.15 8.44 -18.70
CA TYR A 236 -15.43 9.06 -17.41
C TYR A 236 -14.81 10.45 -17.29
N ASP A 237 -15.51 11.34 -16.59
CA ASP A 237 -14.93 12.53 -15.98
C ASP A 237 -14.33 12.18 -14.61
N ARG A 238 -13.15 12.73 -14.34
CA ARG A 238 -12.36 12.47 -13.13
C ARG A 238 -12.44 13.66 -12.18
N ALA A 239 -12.86 13.42 -10.94
CA ALA A 239 -12.81 14.39 -9.86
C ALA A 239 -12.05 13.81 -8.66
N LEU A 240 -11.51 14.69 -7.81
CA LEU A 240 -11.00 14.30 -6.50
C LEU A 240 -12.06 14.63 -5.46
N SER A 241 -12.38 13.66 -4.60
CA SER A 241 -13.26 13.87 -3.46
C SER A 241 -12.60 14.77 -2.41
N ALA A 242 -13.37 15.20 -1.41
CA ALA A 242 -12.85 15.95 -0.26
C ALA A 242 -11.72 15.20 0.50
N TYR A 243 -11.68 13.87 0.39
CA TYR A 243 -10.67 12.99 0.98
C TYR A 243 -9.59 12.56 -0.02
N ARG A 244 -9.47 13.25 -1.17
CA ARG A 244 -8.54 12.94 -2.27
C ARG A 244 -8.73 11.56 -2.91
N ALA A 245 -9.90 10.94 -2.76
CA ALA A 245 -10.24 9.74 -3.51
C ALA A 245 -10.66 10.11 -4.93
N THR A 246 -10.22 9.35 -5.93
CA THR A 246 -10.61 9.58 -7.32
C THR A 246 -12.05 9.11 -7.57
N GLU A 247 -12.92 10.02 -7.94
CA GLU A 247 -14.29 9.76 -8.34
C GLU A 247 -14.42 9.79 -9.86
N TYR A 248 -15.16 8.82 -10.39
CA TYR A 248 -15.41 8.63 -11.82
C TYR A 248 -16.90 8.81 -12.09
N THR A 249 -17.24 9.74 -12.98
CA THR A 249 -18.62 9.95 -13.44
C THR A 249 -18.71 9.66 -14.92
N LEU A 250 -19.60 8.75 -15.33
CA LEU A 250 -19.73 8.36 -16.73
C LEU A 250 -20.22 9.56 -17.57
N LYS A 251 -19.54 9.82 -18.68
CA LYS A 251 -19.89 10.90 -19.62
C LYS A 251 -21.22 10.58 -20.31
N ALA A 252 -22.09 11.59 -20.39
CA ALA A 252 -23.34 11.46 -21.13
C ALA A 252 -23.06 11.15 -22.61
N GLY A 253 -23.52 9.98 -23.09
CA GLY A 253 -23.31 9.55 -24.47
C GLY A 253 -21.94 8.94 -24.77
N ALA A 254 -21.21 8.45 -23.76
CA ALA A 254 -19.96 7.72 -23.96
C ALA A 254 -20.12 6.61 -25.02
N ALA A 255 -19.25 6.60 -26.03
CA ALA A 255 -19.28 5.62 -27.11
C ALA A 255 -18.75 4.27 -26.59
N LEU A 256 -19.66 3.39 -26.18
CA LEU A 256 -19.37 2.05 -25.71
C LEU A 256 -19.26 1.05 -26.87
N ASP A 257 -18.43 1.36 -27.87
CA ASP A 257 -18.18 0.43 -28.97
C ASP A 257 -17.12 -0.63 -28.60
N LYS A 258 -17.08 -1.72 -29.38
CA LYS A 258 -16.19 -2.85 -29.11
C LYS A 258 -14.71 -2.49 -29.17
N GLN A 259 -14.31 -1.50 -29.97
CA GLN A 259 -12.92 -1.11 -30.12
C GLN A 259 -12.46 -0.31 -28.89
N ALA A 260 -13.29 0.62 -28.42
CA ALA A 260 -13.04 1.39 -27.22
C ALA A 260 -12.94 0.50 -25.98
N LEU A 261 -13.75 -0.57 -25.90
CA LEU A 261 -13.75 -1.51 -24.77
C LEU A 261 -12.68 -2.62 -24.87
N ALA A 262 -11.97 -2.75 -25.99
CA ALA A 262 -10.97 -3.81 -26.18
C ALA A 262 -9.90 -3.87 -25.06
N PRO A 263 -9.44 -2.75 -24.48
CA PRO A 263 -8.48 -2.76 -23.37
C PRO A 263 -9.02 -3.14 -21.98
N ILE A 264 -10.30 -3.44 -21.84
CA ILE A 264 -10.93 -3.70 -20.53
C ILE A 264 -10.28 -4.87 -19.77
N ASP A 265 -9.73 -5.86 -20.48
CA ASP A 265 -9.04 -6.99 -19.85
C ASP A 265 -7.75 -6.58 -19.14
N LEU A 266 -7.06 -5.51 -19.59
CA LEU A 266 -5.90 -4.97 -18.88
C LEU A 266 -6.32 -4.26 -17.58
N LEU A 267 -7.46 -3.55 -17.60
CA LEU A 267 -8.03 -2.94 -16.40
C LEU A 267 -8.40 -4.02 -15.37
N LEU A 268 -9.02 -5.12 -15.83
CA LEU A 268 -9.35 -6.26 -14.98
C LEU A 268 -8.10 -6.96 -14.43
N TYR A 269 -7.05 -7.12 -15.24
CA TYR A 269 -5.78 -7.67 -14.78
C TYR A 269 -5.16 -6.80 -13.67
N GLY A 270 -5.14 -5.47 -13.83
CA GLY A 270 -4.71 -4.55 -12.78
C GLY A 270 -5.56 -4.66 -11.51
N ALA A 271 -6.89 -4.77 -11.64
CA ALA A 271 -7.77 -4.97 -10.50
C ALA A 271 -7.46 -6.25 -9.72
N VAL A 272 -7.19 -7.36 -10.42
CA VAL A 272 -6.79 -8.64 -9.78
C VAL A 272 -5.47 -8.50 -9.04
N LEU A 273 -4.46 -7.84 -9.63
CA LEU A 273 -3.18 -7.62 -8.96
C LEU A 273 -3.36 -6.83 -7.65
N ILE A 274 -4.17 -5.77 -7.66
CA ILE A 274 -4.49 -5.00 -6.44
C ILE A 274 -5.12 -5.92 -5.39
N LEU A 275 -6.20 -6.61 -5.76
CA LEU A 275 -7.00 -7.38 -4.80
C LEU A 275 -6.24 -8.55 -4.17
N ARG A 276 -5.29 -9.14 -4.91
CA ARG A 276 -4.52 -10.30 -4.49
C ARG A 276 -3.22 -9.97 -3.76
N HIS A 277 -2.58 -8.86 -4.10
CA HIS A 277 -1.19 -8.62 -3.71
C HIS A 277 -0.95 -7.29 -2.99
N GLU A 278 -1.88 -6.34 -3.08
CA GLU A 278 -1.75 -5.09 -2.33
C GLU A 278 -2.38 -5.21 -0.94
N PRO A 279 -1.91 -4.41 0.03
CA PRO A 279 -2.48 -4.36 1.36
C PRO A 279 -3.97 -4.03 1.37
N SER A 280 -4.64 -4.39 2.48
CA SER A 280 -6.07 -4.20 2.70
C SER A 280 -6.61 -2.81 2.31
N TYR A 281 -5.89 -1.73 2.63
CA TYR A 281 -6.31 -0.36 2.32
C TYR A 281 -6.39 -0.04 0.83
N ALA A 282 -5.65 -0.76 -0.04
CA ALA A 282 -5.62 -0.53 -1.49
C ALA A 282 -6.76 -1.25 -2.22
N LYS A 283 -7.42 -2.22 -1.57
CA LYS A 283 -8.42 -3.10 -2.21
C LYS A 283 -9.64 -2.36 -2.75
N SER A 284 -10.02 -1.24 -2.13
CA SER A 284 -11.10 -0.37 -2.59
C SER A 284 -10.90 0.11 -4.04
N LYS A 285 -9.64 0.40 -4.43
CA LYS A 285 -9.29 0.76 -5.81
C LYS A 285 -9.49 -0.40 -6.78
N GLY A 286 -9.06 -1.60 -6.40
CA GLY A 286 -9.27 -2.82 -7.20
C GLY A 286 -10.75 -3.12 -7.42
N LEU A 287 -11.57 -3.02 -6.37
CA LEU A 287 -13.03 -3.14 -6.48
C LEU A 287 -13.63 -2.07 -7.39
N LYS A 288 -13.17 -0.82 -7.28
CA LYS A 288 -13.63 0.28 -8.13
C LYS A 288 -13.36 0.02 -9.61
N PHE A 289 -12.19 -0.53 -9.95
CA PHE A 289 -11.88 -0.92 -11.34
C PHE A 289 -12.79 -2.06 -11.84
N LEU A 290 -13.13 -3.03 -11.00
CA LEU A 290 -14.12 -4.06 -11.35
C LEU A 290 -15.52 -3.49 -11.55
N ASP A 291 -15.96 -2.58 -10.68
CA ASP A 291 -17.27 -1.92 -10.80
C ASP A 291 -17.36 -1.08 -12.07
N ILE A 292 -16.30 -0.35 -12.43
CA ILE A 292 -16.20 0.39 -13.69
C ILE A 292 -16.29 -0.58 -14.87
N ALA A 293 -15.51 -1.67 -14.86
CA ALA A 293 -15.56 -2.64 -15.95
C ALA A 293 -16.95 -3.28 -16.09
N ARG A 294 -17.67 -3.52 -14.98
CA ARG A 294 -19.06 -3.97 -14.99
C ARG A 294 -19.99 -2.91 -15.61
N GLU A 295 -19.87 -1.65 -15.21
CA GLU A 295 -20.68 -0.53 -15.74
C GLU A 295 -20.47 -0.35 -17.25
N LEU A 296 -19.24 -0.58 -17.74
CA LEU A 296 -18.89 -0.61 -19.15
C LEU A 296 -19.34 -1.90 -19.89
N GLY A 297 -20.03 -2.83 -19.22
CA GLY A 297 -20.62 -4.02 -19.84
C GLY A 297 -19.73 -5.26 -19.90
N SER A 298 -18.66 -5.35 -19.11
CA SER A 298 -17.80 -6.55 -19.10
C SER A 298 -18.48 -7.73 -18.42
N GLU A 299 -18.79 -8.78 -19.19
CA GLU A 299 -19.25 -10.07 -18.67
C GLU A 299 -18.22 -10.73 -17.75
N ARG A 300 -16.93 -10.54 -18.04
CA ARG A 300 -15.85 -11.04 -17.18
C ARG A 300 -15.87 -10.38 -15.82
N ALA A 301 -16.07 -9.06 -15.75
CA ALA A 301 -16.23 -8.36 -14.47
C ALA A 301 -17.44 -8.87 -13.67
N VAL A 302 -18.59 -9.10 -14.34
CA VAL A 302 -19.79 -9.68 -13.71
C VAL A 302 -19.49 -11.06 -13.11
N ARG A 303 -18.84 -11.95 -13.87
CA ARG A 303 -18.42 -13.27 -13.36
C ARG A 303 -17.43 -13.14 -12.20
N MET A 304 -16.46 -12.24 -12.29
CA MET A 304 -15.45 -12.06 -11.23
C MET A 304 -16.08 -11.65 -9.90
N LEU A 305 -17.08 -10.76 -9.94
CA LEU A 305 -17.84 -10.37 -8.75
C LEU A 305 -18.65 -11.56 -8.20
N ALA A 306 -19.25 -12.40 -9.05
CA ALA A 306 -20.07 -13.51 -8.59
C ALA A 306 -19.26 -14.74 -8.12
N GLU A 307 -18.15 -15.05 -8.79
CA GLU A 307 -17.46 -16.35 -8.70
C GLU A 307 -16.01 -16.24 -8.22
N GLY A 308 -15.43 -15.04 -8.17
CA GLY A 308 -14.01 -14.82 -7.91
C GLY A 308 -13.22 -14.59 -9.21
N SER A 309 -11.95 -14.23 -9.09
CA SER A 309 -11.13 -13.73 -10.20
C SER A 309 -10.84 -14.76 -11.30
N GLY A 310 -11.10 -16.05 -11.04
CA GLY A 310 -10.67 -17.18 -11.88
C GLY A 310 -9.20 -17.57 -11.69
N SER A 311 -8.50 -16.95 -10.73
CA SER A 311 -7.08 -17.25 -10.43
C SER A 311 -6.85 -18.62 -9.76
N PHE A 312 -7.89 -19.21 -9.22
CA PHE A 312 -7.84 -20.48 -8.50
C PHE A 312 -8.67 -21.54 -9.25
N PRO A 313 -8.20 -22.79 -9.33
CA PRO A 313 -9.02 -23.90 -9.82
C PRO A 313 -10.33 -24.03 -9.04
N ASP A 314 -11.43 -24.39 -9.72
CA ASP A 314 -12.75 -24.51 -9.06
C ASP A 314 -12.75 -25.50 -7.88
N ALA A 315 -11.96 -26.58 -8.01
CA ALA A 315 -11.77 -27.57 -6.96
C ALA A 315 -11.05 -27.03 -5.71
N ASP A 316 -10.27 -25.95 -5.82
CA ASP A 316 -9.60 -25.32 -4.68
C ASP A 316 -10.54 -24.35 -3.95
N ILE A 317 -11.52 -23.75 -4.64
CA ILE A 317 -12.42 -22.72 -4.10
C ILE A 317 -13.82 -23.23 -3.73
N ARG A 318 -14.11 -24.51 -3.97
CA ARG A 318 -15.38 -25.16 -3.60
C ARG A 318 -15.15 -26.51 -2.95
N LEU A 319 -15.81 -26.73 -1.82
CA LEU A 319 -15.91 -28.03 -1.15
C LEU A 319 -17.37 -28.25 -0.77
N ASN A 320 -17.96 -29.38 -1.13
CA ASN A 320 -19.34 -29.69 -0.75
C ASN A 320 -19.49 -31.19 -0.48
N ASN A 321 -19.97 -31.53 0.72
CA ASN A 321 -20.29 -32.89 1.11
C ASN A 321 -21.33 -32.92 2.24
N ALA A 322 -21.59 -34.10 2.82
CA ALA A 322 -22.60 -34.28 3.86
C ALA A 322 -22.31 -33.56 5.20
N LEU A 323 -21.06 -33.12 5.43
CA LEU A 323 -20.63 -32.45 6.66
C LEU A 323 -20.67 -30.93 6.52
N LEU A 324 -20.23 -30.39 5.38
CA LEU A 324 -20.12 -28.96 5.15
C LEU A 324 -20.14 -28.57 3.66
N GLU A 325 -20.37 -27.28 3.44
CA GLU A 325 -20.18 -26.57 2.18
C GLU A 325 -19.24 -25.38 2.40
N CYS A 326 -18.13 -25.30 1.66
CA CYS A 326 -17.24 -24.15 1.60
C CYS A 326 -17.24 -23.54 0.19
N ARG A 327 -17.23 -22.22 0.12
CA ARG A 327 -17.03 -21.46 -1.12
C ARG A 327 -16.16 -20.24 -0.87
N ALA A 328 -15.09 -20.09 -1.64
CA ALA A 328 -14.19 -18.95 -1.57
C ALA A 328 -14.38 -18.00 -2.76
N ASN A 329 -14.20 -16.70 -2.51
CA ASN A 329 -14.18 -15.64 -3.51
C ASN A 329 -13.02 -14.69 -3.17
N ASP A 330 -11.98 -14.70 -3.99
CA ASP A 330 -10.75 -13.94 -3.78
C ASP A 330 -10.90 -12.45 -4.11
N VAL A 331 -11.86 -12.06 -4.95
CA VAL A 331 -12.18 -10.65 -5.24
C VAL A 331 -12.66 -9.93 -3.98
N PHE A 332 -13.53 -10.57 -3.20
CA PHE A 332 -14.02 -10.02 -1.93
C PHE A 332 -13.27 -10.51 -0.70
N ALA A 333 -12.18 -11.28 -0.90
CA ALA A 333 -11.48 -11.99 0.18
C ALA A 333 -12.50 -12.65 1.15
N THR A 334 -13.46 -13.41 0.62
CA THR A 334 -14.53 -14.00 1.43
C THR A 334 -14.48 -15.51 1.35
N ILE A 335 -14.61 -16.18 2.48
CA ILE A 335 -14.79 -17.63 2.58
C ILE A 335 -16.13 -17.90 3.26
N SER A 336 -17.09 -18.43 2.51
CA SER A 336 -18.39 -18.85 3.03
C SER A 336 -18.31 -20.31 3.48
N ILE A 337 -18.71 -20.59 4.73
CA ILE A 337 -18.67 -21.92 5.32
C ILE A 337 -20.04 -22.22 5.91
N THR A 338 -20.66 -23.30 5.47
CA THR A 338 -21.91 -23.82 6.03
C THR A 338 -21.64 -25.17 6.66
N ILE A 339 -21.73 -25.25 7.98
CA ILE A 339 -21.60 -26.50 8.74
C ILE A 339 -22.97 -27.18 8.79
N ALA A 340 -23.09 -28.34 8.13
CA ALA A 340 -24.31 -29.13 8.15
C ALA A 340 -24.37 -30.04 9.38
N ARG A 341 -23.20 -30.56 9.81
CA ARG A 341 -23.06 -31.40 11.00
C ARG A 341 -21.97 -30.84 11.92
N GLU A 342 -22.34 -30.59 13.18
CA GLU A 342 -21.48 -30.02 14.21
C GLU A 342 -20.57 -31.09 14.81
N GLU A 343 -19.58 -31.53 14.02
CA GLU A 343 -18.67 -32.62 14.33
C GLU A 343 -17.22 -32.23 14.01
N GLU A 344 -16.24 -32.80 14.72
CA GLU A 344 -14.81 -32.48 14.56
C GLU A 344 -14.35 -32.53 13.10
N ALA A 345 -14.77 -33.56 12.36
CA ALA A 345 -14.41 -33.75 10.97
C ALA A 345 -14.88 -32.63 10.04
N ALA A 346 -15.99 -31.96 10.33
CA ALA A 346 -16.48 -30.83 9.53
C ALA A 346 -15.54 -29.62 9.68
N TYR A 347 -15.18 -29.30 10.92
CA TYR A 347 -14.25 -28.20 11.22
C TYR A 347 -12.83 -28.50 10.74
N ALA A 348 -12.38 -29.75 10.81
CA ALA A 348 -11.09 -30.18 10.25
C ALA A 348 -11.01 -29.90 8.74
N GLN A 349 -12.05 -30.27 7.99
CA GLN A 349 -12.11 -30.02 6.55
C GLN A 349 -12.18 -28.53 6.21
N ALA A 350 -12.93 -27.75 6.99
CA ALA A 350 -12.99 -26.31 6.84
C ALA A 350 -11.61 -25.64 7.10
N LEU A 351 -10.91 -26.03 8.16
CA LEU A 351 -9.56 -25.53 8.45
C LEU A 351 -8.58 -25.90 7.34
N ALA A 352 -8.57 -27.15 6.89
CA ALA A 352 -7.74 -27.59 5.78
C ALA A 352 -8.02 -26.81 4.48
N PHE A 353 -9.30 -26.55 4.19
CA PHE A 353 -9.71 -25.74 3.05
C PHE A 353 -9.17 -24.30 3.13
N ILE A 354 -9.31 -23.63 4.27
CA ILE A 354 -8.81 -22.27 4.46
C ILE A 354 -7.28 -22.24 4.37
N THR A 355 -6.57 -23.14 5.07
CA THR A 355 -5.11 -23.17 5.06
C THR A 355 -4.56 -23.45 3.66
N HIS A 356 -5.15 -24.40 2.92
CA HIS A 356 -4.76 -24.67 1.53
C HIS A 356 -4.92 -23.43 0.65
N LEU A 357 -6.00 -22.66 0.80
CA LEU A 357 -6.19 -21.42 0.07
C LEU A 357 -5.11 -20.39 0.41
N LEU A 358 -4.79 -20.19 1.69
CA LEU A 358 -3.73 -19.27 2.12
C LEU A 358 -2.36 -19.67 1.56
N ASP A 359 -2.03 -20.97 1.56
CA ASP A 359 -0.79 -21.51 0.98
C ASP A 359 -0.70 -21.28 -0.53
N LYS A 360 -1.85 -21.21 -1.22
CA LYS A 360 -1.95 -20.87 -2.65
C LYS A 360 -1.96 -19.35 -2.91
N GLY A 361 -1.86 -18.52 -1.87
CA GLY A 361 -1.86 -17.06 -1.99
C GLY A 361 -3.25 -16.45 -2.12
N PHE A 362 -4.26 -17.06 -1.51
CA PHE A 362 -5.55 -16.41 -1.27
C PHE A 362 -5.34 -15.20 -0.33
N PRO A 363 -6.08 -14.10 -0.49
CA PRO A 363 -5.87 -12.91 0.35
C PRO A 363 -6.01 -13.23 1.85
N LYS A 364 -5.02 -12.85 2.65
CA LYS A 364 -4.97 -13.17 4.09
C LYS A 364 -6.03 -12.42 4.90
N SER A 365 -6.40 -11.21 4.51
CA SER A 365 -7.52 -10.41 5.07
C SER A 365 -8.91 -11.04 4.86
N CYS A 366 -9.01 -12.36 4.69
CA CYS A 366 -10.26 -12.99 4.31
C CYS A 366 -11.29 -12.99 5.44
N GLN A 367 -12.50 -12.51 5.18
CA GLN A 367 -13.64 -12.68 6.08
C GLN A 367 -14.22 -14.09 5.94
N ILE A 368 -14.54 -14.73 7.06
CA ILE A 368 -15.35 -15.95 7.07
C ILE A 368 -16.82 -15.59 7.28
N LYS A 369 -17.69 -16.07 6.37
CA LYS A 369 -19.16 -16.01 6.51
C LYS A 369 -19.66 -17.38 6.95
N LEU A 370 -20.06 -17.51 8.21
CA LEU A 370 -20.31 -18.80 8.83
C LEU A 370 -21.81 -19.05 9.02
N LYS A 371 -22.32 -20.15 8.48
CA LYS A 371 -23.62 -20.72 8.84
C LYS A 371 -23.39 -21.97 9.70
N SER A 372 -23.63 -21.86 11.00
CA SER A 372 -23.50 -22.94 11.97
C SER A 372 -24.62 -22.84 13.01
N ARG A 373 -24.97 -23.97 13.64
CA ARG A 373 -25.94 -24.04 14.74
C ARG A 373 -25.32 -23.62 16.07
N VAL A 374 -24.00 -23.77 16.23
CA VAL A 374 -23.25 -23.41 17.43
C VAL A 374 -22.90 -21.92 17.40
N LYS A 375 -23.13 -21.21 18.51
CA LYS A 375 -22.96 -19.75 18.63
C LYS A 375 -22.02 -19.35 19.76
N GLU A 376 -20.93 -20.11 19.90
CA GLU A 376 -19.91 -19.86 20.91
C GLU A 376 -18.90 -18.81 20.42
N TYR A 377 -18.26 -18.14 21.38
CA TYR A 377 -17.20 -17.15 21.16
C TYR A 377 -16.10 -17.40 22.19
N LEU A 378 -14.89 -16.92 21.92
CA LEU A 378 -13.82 -16.97 22.90
C LEU A 378 -14.20 -16.19 24.16
N PRO A 379 -13.76 -16.63 25.36
CA PRO A 379 -14.08 -15.97 26.62
C PRO A 379 -13.24 -14.69 26.84
N ILE A 380 -13.10 -13.85 25.82
CA ILE A 380 -12.33 -12.60 25.82
C ILE A 380 -13.31 -11.44 25.63
N LYS A 381 -13.33 -10.52 26.60
CA LYS A 381 -14.22 -9.34 26.57
C LYS A 381 -13.76 -8.35 25.49
N GLY A 382 -14.69 -7.55 24.96
CA GLY A 382 -14.35 -6.47 24.03
C GLY A 382 -14.13 -6.87 22.56
N LEU A 383 -13.89 -8.15 22.26
CA LEU A 383 -13.78 -8.63 20.88
C LEU A 383 -15.09 -8.47 20.10
N ALA A 384 -14.97 -8.19 18.79
CA ALA A 384 -16.12 -8.23 17.90
C ALA A 384 -16.73 -9.64 17.85
N LYS A 385 -18.07 -9.71 17.83
CA LYS A 385 -18.82 -10.96 17.69
C LYS A 385 -19.11 -11.21 16.22
N SER A 386 -18.08 -11.61 15.47
CA SER A 386 -18.18 -11.88 14.04
C SER A 386 -18.32 -13.38 13.74
N ASP A 387 -18.63 -13.69 12.48
CA ASP A 387 -18.69 -15.06 11.99
C ASP A 387 -17.32 -15.73 11.97
N THR A 388 -16.24 -14.97 11.67
CA THR A 388 -14.86 -15.45 11.75
C THR A 388 -14.50 -15.83 13.19
N HIS A 389 -14.83 -14.98 14.16
CA HIS A 389 -14.65 -15.28 15.57
C HIS A 389 -15.37 -16.58 15.96
N ARG A 390 -16.65 -16.69 15.59
CA ARG A 390 -17.46 -17.88 15.87
C ARG A 390 -16.88 -19.15 15.26
N PHE A 391 -16.36 -19.09 14.03
CA PHE A 391 -15.75 -20.25 13.37
C PHE A 391 -14.58 -20.81 14.20
N PHE A 392 -13.64 -19.95 14.58
CA PHE A 392 -12.46 -20.38 15.35
C PHE A 392 -12.82 -20.80 16.78
N ALA A 393 -13.78 -20.12 17.42
CA ALA A 393 -14.27 -20.54 18.74
C ALA A 393 -14.92 -21.94 18.69
N ASN A 394 -15.74 -22.21 17.66
CA ASN A 394 -16.37 -23.51 17.48
C ASN A 394 -15.33 -24.61 17.16
N ALA A 395 -14.34 -24.33 16.32
CA ALA A 395 -13.28 -25.28 16.00
C ALA A 395 -12.41 -25.61 17.23
N LEU A 396 -12.14 -24.63 18.09
CA LEU A 396 -11.36 -24.78 19.31
C LEU A 396 -12.00 -25.73 20.33
N ALA A 397 -13.33 -25.93 20.26
CA ALA A 397 -14.03 -26.88 21.12
C ALA A 397 -13.59 -28.35 20.91
N TYR A 398 -12.91 -28.66 19.81
CA TYR A 398 -12.39 -29.99 19.49
C TYR A 398 -10.88 -30.04 19.71
N ALA A 399 -10.43 -30.74 20.76
CA ALA A 399 -9.02 -30.82 21.12
C ALA A 399 -8.12 -31.42 20.01
N GLY A 400 -8.67 -32.31 19.17
CA GLY A 400 -7.95 -32.89 18.02
C GLY A 400 -7.57 -31.87 16.94
N LEU A 401 -8.23 -30.71 16.89
CA LEU A 401 -8.01 -29.68 15.87
C LEU A 401 -6.94 -28.65 16.25
N GLN A 402 -6.45 -28.66 17.49
CA GLN A 402 -5.51 -27.64 17.94
C GLN A 402 -4.22 -27.55 17.08
N PRO A 403 -3.60 -28.65 16.60
CA PRO A 403 -2.48 -28.55 15.66
C PRO A 403 -2.84 -27.90 14.33
N GLN A 404 -4.07 -28.10 13.83
CA GLN A 404 -4.53 -27.46 12.59
C GLN A 404 -4.84 -25.98 12.79
N LEU A 405 -5.36 -25.61 13.96
CA LEU A 405 -5.56 -24.21 14.33
C LEU A 405 -4.22 -23.46 14.44
N GLU A 406 -3.19 -24.09 15.01
CA GLU A 406 -1.85 -23.51 15.04
C GLU A 406 -1.27 -23.37 13.62
N ALA A 407 -1.38 -24.41 12.78
CA ALA A 407 -0.91 -24.36 11.40
C ALA A 407 -1.61 -23.25 10.61
N TYR A 408 -2.93 -23.11 10.77
CA TYR A 408 -3.70 -21.99 10.22
C TYR A 408 -3.17 -20.64 10.71
N ALA A 409 -3.02 -20.46 12.03
CA ALA A 409 -2.59 -19.19 12.60
C ALA A 409 -1.22 -18.76 12.05
N ARG A 410 -0.27 -19.69 11.95
CA ARG A 410 1.07 -19.44 11.38
C ARG A 410 1.03 -19.09 9.89
N ALA A 411 0.13 -19.69 9.13
CA ALA A 411 -0.06 -19.34 7.72
C ALA A 411 -0.74 -17.96 7.56
N ALA A 412 -1.65 -17.61 8.47
CA ALA A 412 -2.48 -16.42 8.38
C ALA A 412 -1.79 -15.14 8.89
N ILE A 413 -1.01 -15.19 9.98
CA ILE A 413 -0.37 -14.02 10.59
C ILE A 413 0.47 -13.27 9.55
N LEU A 414 0.18 -11.98 9.39
CA LEU A 414 0.92 -11.05 8.54
C LEU A 414 0.61 -9.62 8.99
N GLN A 415 1.66 -8.85 9.30
CA GLN A 415 1.54 -7.42 9.64
C GLN A 415 0.82 -6.66 8.51
N PHE A 416 0.00 -5.66 8.88
CA PHE A 416 -0.82 -4.82 7.98
C PHE A 416 -2.00 -5.51 7.27
N GLU A 417 -2.25 -6.80 7.52
CA GLU A 417 -3.47 -7.48 7.10
C GLU A 417 -4.46 -7.60 8.28
N PHE A 418 -5.74 -7.41 7.99
CA PHE A 418 -6.83 -7.49 8.97
C PHE A 418 -8.00 -8.28 8.41
N TYR A 419 -8.73 -9.02 9.24
CA TYR A 419 -9.98 -9.62 8.78
C TYR A 419 -10.97 -8.55 8.30
N ALA A 420 -11.61 -8.79 7.16
CA ALA A 420 -12.54 -7.85 6.54
C ALA A 420 -13.96 -7.86 7.15
N ASP A 421 -14.16 -8.49 8.31
CA ASP A 421 -15.48 -8.65 8.95
C ASP A 421 -15.78 -7.65 10.06
N THR A 422 -14.83 -6.78 10.37
CA THR A 422 -14.93 -5.72 11.37
C THR A 422 -14.31 -4.42 10.83
N GLU A 423 -14.48 -3.32 11.56
CA GLU A 423 -13.80 -2.04 11.27
C GLU A 423 -13.31 -1.39 12.57
N GLY A 424 -12.33 -0.48 12.44
CA GLY A 424 -11.79 0.32 13.54
C GLY A 424 -11.02 -0.50 14.59
N GLU A 425 -11.07 -0.09 15.85
CA GLU A 425 -10.31 -0.68 16.97
C GLU A 425 -10.54 -2.19 17.17
N LYS A 426 -11.67 -2.71 16.69
CA LYS A 426 -12.02 -4.14 16.82
C LYS A 426 -11.47 -5.00 15.69
N ASN A 427 -10.79 -4.40 14.72
CA ASN A 427 -10.04 -5.13 13.73
C ASN A 427 -8.94 -5.96 14.36
N CYS A 428 -8.72 -7.12 13.78
CA CYS A 428 -7.66 -8.00 14.22
C CYS A 428 -7.02 -8.70 13.03
N MET A 429 -5.73 -8.97 13.19
CA MET A 429 -4.93 -9.63 12.18
C MET A 429 -5.44 -11.05 11.90
N PRO A 430 -5.34 -11.56 10.66
CA PRO A 430 -5.60 -12.96 10.40
C PRO A 430 -4.78 -13.86 11.34
N GLY A 431 -5.44 -14.88 11.90
CA GLY A 431 -4.87 -15.73 12.94
C GLY A 431 -5.18 -15.32 14.39
N SER A 432 -5.66 -14.09 14.68
CA SER A 432 -5.90 -13.64 16.07
C SER A 432 -6.76 -14.60 16.88
N TYR A 433 -7.94 -14.99 16.39
CA TYR A 433 -8.85 -15.85 17.15
C TYR A 433 -8.27 -17.25 17.41
N ALA A 434 -7.56 -17.84 16.45
CA ALA A 434 -6.89 -19.14 16.64
C ALA A 434 -5.76 -19.01 17.67
N THR A 435 -4.89 -18.01 17.54
CA THR A 435 -3.82 -17.74 18.50
C THR A 435 -4.34 -17.47 19.90
N PHE A 436 -5.36 -16.62 20.03
CA PHE A 436 -5.92 -16.23 21.33
C PHE A 436 -6.59 -17.42 22.02
N GLY A 437 -7.37 -18.20 21.27
CA GLY A 437 -7.97 -19.42 21.78
C GLY A 437 -6.92 -20.41 22.29
N LEU A 438 -5.92 -20.73 21.45
CA LEU A 438 -4.85 -21.66 21.82
C LEU A 438 -3.99 -21.16 22.98
N GLY A 439 -3.66 -19.87 23.00
CA GLY A 439 -2.86 -19.24 24.05
C GLY A 439 -3.54 -19.23 25.42
N LEU A 440 -4.87 -19.18 25.47
CA LEU A 440 -5.62 -19.32 26.73
C LEU A 440 -5.75 -20.78 27.19
N LEU A 441 -5.66 -21.75 26.27
CA LEU A 441 -5.83 -23.16 26.61
C LEU A 441 -4.60 -23.77 27.30
N ASP A 442 -3.41 -23.60 26.72
CA ASP A 442 -2.23 -24.39 27.13
C ASP A 442 -0.91 -23.67 26.83
N ALA A 443 0.06 -23.83 27.74
CA ALA A 443 1.39 -23.25 27.66
C ALA A 443 2.19 -23.67 26.41
N ARG A 444 1.88 -24.83 25.81
CA ARG A 444 2.51 -25.29 24.55
C ARG A 444 2.35 -24.30 23.39
N TYR A 445 1.33 -23.43 23.44
CA TYR A 445 1.05 -22.44 22.39
C TYR A 445 1.60 -21.05 22.69
N PHE A 446 2.31 -20.86 23.81
CA PHE A 446 2.97 -19.60 24.15
C PHE A 446 3.91 -19.08 23.05
N PRO A 447 4.70 -19.92 22.35
CA PRO A 447 5.49 -19.47 21.20
C PRO A 447 4.65 -18.89 20.05
N LEU A 448 3.42 -19.39 19.84
CA LEU A 448 2.50 -18.83 18.84
C LEU A 448 2.01 -17.44 19.26
N VAL A 449 1.70 -17.26 20.55
CA VAL A 449 1.31 -15.94 21.10
C VAL A 449 2.43 -14.92 20.93
N GLN A 450 3.67 -15.28 21.25
CA GLN A 450 4.82 -14.39 21.06
C GLN A 450 5.03 -14.04 19.58
N HIS A 451 4.90 -15.02 18.68
CA HIS A 451 4.97 -14.79 17.25
C HIS A 451 3.88 -13.82 16.76
N TYR A 452 2.66 -13.97 17.26
CA TYR A 452 1.57 -13.05 16.98
C TYR A 452 1.88 -11.63 17.47
N MET A 453 2.31 -11.47 18.73
CA MET A 453 2.60 -10.15 19.31
C MET A 453 3.74 -9.43 18.59
N ALA A 454 4.71 -10.16 18.05
CA ALA A 454 5.79 -9.58 17.25
C ALA A 454 5.34 -9.03 15.88
N ASN A 455 4.12 -9.36 15.43
CA ASN A 455 3.53 -8.92 14.15
C ASN A 455 2.33 -7.99 14.35
N VAL A 456 2.00 -7.65 15.59
CA VAL A 456 0.93 -6.68 15.88
C VAL A 456 1.32 -5.32 15.30
N ASP A 457 0.29 -4.60 14.89
CA ASP A 457 0.35 -3.22 14.44
C ASP A 457 -0.52 -2.42 15.41
N GLU A 458 0.09 -1.94 16.49
CA GLU A 458 -0.60 -1.29 17.59
C GLU A 458 -1.29 0.04 17.19
N GLU A 459 -0.95 0.61 16.03
CA GLU A 459 -1.60 1.81 15.49
C GLU A 459 -2.98 1.49 14.91
N HIS A 460 -3.18 0.27 14.39
CA HIS A 460 -4.37 -0.09 13.61
C HIS A 460 -5.24 -1.21 14.23
N GLN A 461 -4.79 -1.84 15.33
CA GLN A 461 -5.60 -2.78 16.13
C GLN A 461 -5.36 -2.65 17.64
N SER A 462 -6.39 -2.94 18.45
CA SER A 462 -6.29 -2.95 19.92
C SER A 462 -6.86 -4.22 20.58
N VAL A 463 -7.20 -5.25 19.79
CA VAL A 463 -7.73 -6.52 20.33
C VAL A 463 -6.73 -7.26 21.23
N GLN A 464 -5.44 -7.02 21.04
CA GLN A 464 -4.36 -7.57 21.85
C GLN A 464 -4.47 -7.11 23.29
N ASP A 465 -4.98 -5.91 23.58
CA ASP A 465 -5.16 -5.42 24.94
C ASP A 465 -6.13 -6.31 25.73
N GLN A 466 -7.22 -6.71 25.08
CA GLN A 466 -8.24 -7.57 25.67
C GLN A 466 -7.71 -8.99 25.88
N PHE A 467 -6.97 -9.49 24.90
CA PHE A 467 -6.30 -10.79 25.03
C PHE A 467 -5.27 -10.78 26.16
N THR A 468 -4.43 -9.75 26.26
CA THR A 468 -3.41 -9.63 27.33
C THR A 468 -4.05 -9.64 28.71
N ALA A 469 -5.16 -8.93 28.89
CA ALA A 469 -5.91 -8.96 30.14
C ALA A 469 -6.46 -10.36 30.47
N ALA A 470 -7.03 -11.06 29.48
CA ALA A 470 -7.54 -12.42 29.65
C ALA A 470 -6.41 -13.45 29.89
N PHE A 471 -5.28 -13.31 29.20
CA PHE A 471 -4.11 -14.16 29.35
C PHE A 471 -3.52 -14.04 30.76
N ALA A 472 -3.39 -12.81 31.24
CA ALA A 472 -2.97 -12.53 32.60
C ALA A 472 -3.91 -13.11 33.65
N GLU A 473 -5.23 -12.98 33.47
CA GLU A 473 -6.23 -13.56 34.37
C GLU A 473 -6.19 -15.09 34.39
N GLN A 474 -5.92 -15.72 33.24
CA GLN A 474 -5.90 -17.18 33.09
C GLN A 474 -4.62 -17.83 33.61
N HIS A 475 -3.45 -17.26 33.29
CA HIS A 475 -2.15 -17.90 33.51
C HIS A 475 -1.32 -17.25 34.62
N GLY A 476 -1.67 -16.03 35.05
CA GLY A 476 -0.91 -15.27 36.01
C GLY A 476 0.55 -15.06 35.63
N VAL A 477 1.40 -14.75 36.62
CA VAL A 477 2.85 -14.56 36.42
C VAL A 477 3.60 -15.81 36.88
N THR A 478 4.10 -16.58 35.91
CA THR A 478 4.88 -17.81 36.11
C THR A 478 6.16 -17.76 35.27
N ARG A 479 7.05 -18.74 35.44
CA ARG A 479 8.27 -18.84 34.63
C ARG A 479 7.95 -18.97 33.13
N ASP A 480 6.88 -19.69 32.79
CA ASP A 480 6.51 -19.95 31.40
C ASP A 480 5.67 -18.80 30.81
N SER A 481 4.80 -18.18 31.62
CA SER A 481 3.92 -17.09 31.15
C SER A 481 4.59 -15.72 31.15
N ALA A 482 5.64 -15.49 31.96
CA ALA A 482 6.30 -14.17 32.05
C ALA A 482 6.88 -13.66 30.71
N PRO A 483 7.61 -14.47 29.91
CA PRO A 483 8.09 -14.05 28.60
C PRO A 483 6.95 -13.71 27.62
N VAL A 484 5.80 -14.37 27.75
CA VAL A 484 4.62 -14.12 26.92
C VAL A 484 3.94 -12.82 27.36
N LEU A 485 3.74 -12.64 28.66
CA LEU A 485 3.21 -11.39 29.23
C LEU A 485 4.05 -10.18 28.83
N ALA A 486 5.37 -10.31 28.82
CA ALA A 486 6.25 -9.24 28.36
C ALA A 486 6.04 -8.92 26.87
N ALA A 487 5.94 -9.93 26.01
CA ALA A 487 5.63 -9.74 24.58
C ALA A 487 4.24 -9.10 24.38
N CYS A 488 3.25 -9.53 25.16
CA CYS A 488 1.90 -8.97 25.16
C CYS A 488 1.88 -7.50 25.60
N LEU A 489 2.55 -7.16 26.70
CA LEU A 489 2.62 -5.79 27.22
C LEU A 489 3.34 -4.83 26.27
N ARG A 490 4.32 -5.33 25.52
CA ARG A 490 5.01 -4.55 24.49
C ARG A 490 4.13 -4.22 23.28
N ALA A 491 3.16 -5.07 22.96
CA ALA A 491 2.25 -4.89 21.84
C ALA A 491 0.93 -4.19 22.22
N CYS A 492 0.70 -3.98 23.52
CA CYS A 492 -0.51 -3.34 24.01
C CYS A 492 -0.55 -1.86 23.60
N THR A 493 -1.76 -1.31 23.50
CA THR A 493 -1.93 0.15 23.41
C THR A 493 -1.81 0.78 24.80
N ASP A 494 -1.62 2.10 24.85
CA ASP A 494 -1.60 2.87 26.11
C ASP A 494 -2.93 2.78 26.90
N ASN A 495 -4.02 2.30 26.27
CA ASN A 495 -5.32 2.13 26.92
C ASN A 495 -5.46 0.78 27.64
N ALA A 496 -4.52 -0.14 27.45
CA ALA A 496 -4.57 -1.47 28.05
C ALA A 496 -4.58 -1.41 29.59
N LYS A 497 -5.27 -2.36 30.22
CA LYS A 497 -5.32 -2.51 31.68
C LYS A 497 -5.12 -3.96 32.07
N VAL A 498 -3.97 -4.27 32.67
CA VAL A 498 -3.56 -5.64 33.00
C VAL A 498 -3.47 -5.80 34.52
N LYS A 499 -4.35 -6.62 35.08
CA LYS A 499 -4.53 -6.76 36.54
C LYS A 499 -3.59 -7.79 37.16
N ILE A 500 -2.27 -7.58 37.06
CA ILE A 500 -1.26 -8.48 37.65
C ILE A 500 -0.55 -7.89 38.89
N GLN A 501 -0.93 -6.69 39.33
CA GLN A 501 -0.27 -6.01 40.45
C GLN A 501 -0.21 -6.87 41.73
N ALA A 502 -1.30 -7.58 42.05
CA ALA A 502 -1.38 -8.42 43.24
C ALA A 502 -0.42 -9.62 43.17
N GLU A 503 -0.16 -10.16 41.97
CA GLU A 503 0.84 -11.21 41.79
C GLU A 503 2.27 -10.68 41.90
N LEU A 504 2.51 -9.46 41.41
CA LEU A 504 3.79 -8.78 41.50
C LEU A 504 4.09 -8.23 42.91
N ASP A 505 3.19 -8.45 43.88
CA ASP A 505 3.52 -8.29 45.31
C ASP A 505 4.44 -9.42 45.81
N GLU A 506 4.40 -10.60 45.19
CA GLU A 506 5.31 -11.70 45.46
C GLU A 506 6.69 -11.43 44.83
N VAL A 507 7.75 -11.53 45.63
CA VAL A 507 9.12 -11.19 45.20
C VAL A 507 9.58 -12.06 44.03
N GLU A 508 9.33 -13.36 44.06
CA GLU A 508 9.77 -14.30 43.01
C GLU A 508 9.14 -13.97 41.65
N LYS A 509 7.85 -13.63 41.64
CA LYS A 509 7.13 -13.25 40.41
C LYS A 509 7.58 -11.88 39.90
N LEU A 510 7.83 -10.93 40.81
CA LEU A 510 8.41 -9.64 40.44
C LEU A 510 9.80 -9.79 39.84
N GLU A 511 10.63 -10.72 40.35
CA GLU A 511 11.94 -11.02 39.77
C GLU A 511 11.83 -11.58 38.35
N LEU A 512 10.93 -12.53 38.12
CA LEU A 512 10.66 -13.07 36.78
C LEU A 512 10.24 -11.97 35.80
N PHE A 513 9.37 -11.06 36.25
CA PHE A 513 8.93 -9.92 35.45
C PHE A 513 10.09 -8.97 35.15
N CYS A 514 10.85 -8.54 36.17
CA CYS A 514 12.01 -7.67 35.99
C CYS A 514 13.03 -8.25 35.01
N GLN A 515 13.26 -9.57 35.02
CA GLN A 515 14.17 -10.22 34.07
C GLN A 515 13.76 -10.00 32.61
N GLN A 516 12.46 -9.95 32.30
CA GLN A 516 12.00 -9.75 30.92
C GLN A 516 12.22 -8.31 30.42
N LEU A 517 12.40 -7.34 31.31
CA LEU A 517 12.58 -5.93 30.97
C LEU A 517 14.06 -5.51 30.94
N GLN A 518 14.99 -6.42 31.28
CA GLN A 518 16.41 -6.12 31.28
C GLN A 518 16.94 -5.87 29.86
N GLY A 519 17.64 -4.76 29.68
CA GLY A 519 18.27 -4.40 28.41
C GLY A 519 17.34 -3.79 27.36
N LEU A 520 16.08 -3.51 27.71
CA LEU A 520 15.17 -2.73 26.88
C LEU A 520 15.41 -1.22 27.07
N ASP A 521 15.05 -0.45 26.05
CA ASP A 521 15.09 1.02 26.09
C ASP A 521 14.09 1.57 27.11
N GLY A 522 14.41 2.74 27.69
CA GLY A 522 13.63 3.32 28.78
C GLY A 522 12.17 3.56 28.40
N TYR A 523 11.91 4.05 27.18
CA TYR A 523 10.55 4.26 26.69
C TYR A 523 9.74 2.96 26.55
N LEU A 524 10.38 1.85 26.14
CA LEU A 524 9.72 0.54 26.05
C LEU A 524 9.40 -0.01 27.44
N VAL A 525 10.32 0.16 28.39
CA VAL A 525 10.10 -0.21 29.79
C VAL A 525 8.92 0.59 30.35
N GLU A 526 8.91 1.91 30.19
CA GLU A 526 7.79 2.75 30.64
C GLU A 526 6.47 2.32 30.02
N HIS A 527 6.44 2.10 28.70
CA HIS A 527 5.26 1.62 27.98
C HIS A 527 4.74 0.29 28.56
N MET A 528 5.60 -0.69 28.82
CA MET A 528 5.19 -1.98 29.39
C MET A 528 4.70 -1.88 30.84
N LEU A 529 5.21 -0.91 31.63
CA LEU A 529 4.79 -0.70 33.01
C LEU A 529 3.43 0.00 33.10
N TYR A 530 3.07 0.80 32.11
CA TYR A 530 1.87 1.63 32.13
C TYR A 530 0.55 0.83 32.22
N PRO A 531 0.33 -0.25 31.44
CA PRO A 531 -0.88 -1.07 31.58
C PRO A 531 -1.03 -1.75 32.95
N VAL A 532 0.08 -1.96 33.65
CA VAL A 532 0.11 -2.62 34.96
C VAL A 532 -0.12 -1.61 36.07
N TRP A 533 0.68 -0.55 36.17
CA TRP A 533 0.66 0.40 37.30
C TRP A 533 0.13 1.79 36.96
N GLY A 534 -0.09 2.10 35.68
CA GLY A 534 -0.32 3.45 35.17
C GLY A 534 0.96 4.28 35.20
N LYS A 535 0.81 5.58 35.43
CA LYS A 535 1.96 6.51 35.47
C LYS A 535 3.04 6.10 36.49
N LEU A 536 4.30 6.36 36.16
CA LEU A 536 5.46 5.99 36.97
C LEU A 536 5.43 6.53 38.41
N GLU A 537 4.73 7.64 38.70
CA GLU A 537 4.62 8.14 40.06
C GLU A 537 3.88 7.16 41.00
N LYS A 538 2.96 6.35 40.46
CA LYS A 538 2.28 5.29 41.21
C LYS A 538 3.25 4.19 41.59
N LEU A 539 4.13 3.79 40.66
CA LEU A 539 5.18 2.80 40.92
C LEU A 539 6.20 3.34 41.95
N ALA A 540 6.59 4.61 41.84
CA ALA A 540 7.46 5.26 42.83
C ALA A 540 6.84 5.33 44.23
N ALA A 541 5.53 5.60 44.32
CA ALA A 541 4.81 5.55 45.60
C ALA A 541 4.80 4.14 46.22
N LEU A 542 4.67 3.10 45.39
CA LEU A 542 4.76 1.71 45.84
C LEU A 542 6.18 1.35 46.31
N ALA A 543 7.21 1.76 45.56
CA ALA A 543 8.61 1.54 45.93
C ALA A 543 8.98 2.18 47.27
N ARG A 544 8.45 3.38 47.58
CA ARG A 544 8.67 4.05 48.89
C ARG A 544 8.10 3.27 50.07
N LYS A 545 7.01 2.53 49.87
CA LYS A 545 6.32 1.74 50.90
C LYS A 545 6.86 0.31 51.02
N ALA A 546 7.54 -0.20 49.98
CA ALA A 546 8.12 -1.53 49.97
C ALA A 546 9.37 -1.63 50.87
N GLN A 547 9.72 -2.85 51.28
CA GLN A 547 10.93 -3.15 52.05
C GLN A 547 11.69 -4.33 51.44
N GLY A 548 12.98 -4.45 51.80
CA GLY A 548 13.86 -5.54 51.36
C GLY A 548 13.96 -5.67 49.84
N ARG A 549 14.05 -6.92 49.37
CA ARG A 549 14.26 -7.26 47.96
C ARG A 549 13.21 -6.66 47.02
N ARG A 550 11.95 -6.61 47.46
CA ARG A 550 10.87 -6.00 46.67
C ARG A 550 11.13 -4.53 46.36
N LYS A 551 11.65 -3.78 47.32
CA LYS A 551 11.99 -2.35 47.12
C LYS A 551 13.08 -2.18 46.08
N GLU A 552 14.12 -3.00 46.13
CA GLU A 552 15.24 -2.97 45.17
C GLU A 552 14.73 -3.19 43.74
N LEU A 553 13.87 -4.19 43.53
CA LEU A 553 13.31 -4.52 42.22
C LEU A 553 12.43 -3.40 41.66
N LEU A 554 11.56 -2.81 42.49
CA LEU A 554 10.72 -1.69 42.06
C LEU A 554 11.54 -0.44 41.72
N LEU A 555 12.63 -0.18 42.44
CA LEU A 555 13.56 0.92 42.12
C LEU A 555 14.33 0.64 40.82
N ALA A 556 14.72 -0.62 40.59
CA ALA A 556 15.38 -1.00 39.33
C ALA A 556 14.47 -0.83 38.11
N LEU A 557 13.17 -1.12 38.23
CA LEU A 557 12.19 -0.85 37.17
C LEU A 557 12.06 0.65 36.87
N LEU A 558 12.02 1.50 37.90
CA LEU A 558 11.97 2.96 37.75
C LEU A 558 13.25 3.53 37.12
N GLU A 559 14.40 2.98 37.48
CA GLU A 559 15.68 3.36 36.88
C GLU A 559 15.71 2.96 35.40
N ALA A 560 15.29 1.72 35.08
CA ALA A 560 15.23 1.23 33.71
C ALA A 560 14.31 2.10 32.84
N ALA A 561 13.12 2.48 33.33
CA ALA A 561 12.19 3.37 32.63
C ALA A 561 12.74 4.80 32.43
N SER A 562 13.55 5.29 33.38
CA SER A 562 14.12 6.64 33.35
C SER A 562 15.41 6.76 32.53
N ARG A 563 15.93 5.68 31.94
CA ARG A 563 17.13 5.75 31.09
C ARG A 563 16.80 6.49 29.80
N ALA A 564 17.43 7.65 29.60
CA ALA A 564 17.40 8.35 28.33
C ALA A 564 18.14 7.51 27.27
N ASP A 565 17.60 7.48 26.06
CA ASP A 565 18.18 6.77 24.91
C ASP A 565 19.66 7.13 24.75
N ALA A 566 20.52 6.11 24.72
CA ALA A 566 21.97 6.25 24.51
C ALA A 566 22.30 6.32 23.02
#